data_AF-A0A9E5JHP3-F1
#
_entry.id   AF-A0A9E5JHP3-F1
#
_cell.length_a   1.000
_cell.length_b   1.000
_cell.length_c   1.000
_cell.angle_alpha   90.00
_cell.angle_beta   90.00
_cell.angle_gamma   90.00
#
_symmetry.space_group_name_H-M   'P 1'
#
loop_
_entity.id
_entity.type
_entity.pdbx_description
1 polymer ?
#
loop_
_entity_poly.entity_id
_entity_poly.type
_entity_poly.pdbx_seq_one_letter_code
_entity_poly.pdbx_strand_id
1 'polypeptide(L)'
;DHGKTTLLDKIRTANVVAGEAGGITQHIGAYQVEKNGKLITFIDTPGHAAFSKMRARGAGVTDIVVLVVAADDGVMPQTVEAISHARAADVPIVVAINKIDKENADVQRTLSAVAEQELIPEAWGGDTIVVEMSAQQGIGIDELLEQLLVVAEVEELTANPSGRAKGFVLEARLDVGRGPVATVLVDKGTLKVGDPMVAGAAWGRVRAILNDRGEQVKEAGPSSPVQVLGLSAVPQAGDEFRIAPDDRTARTVADSRAQRQRLLAQRGDARTQAGVKLEDIFTQIQAGETATLNVLIKADVHGSLEAVTESLRKLERDDVKAAFVHRGVGSITENDITLAAATNATIIGFNVRPDRKVREAAEAEHVEIRTYEVIYKLIEDIEKAMKGLLAPEFEEVVTGEAEVRELFRAPKVGAVAGCFVRSGVVSRGSKVRFLRDGVIIWKGAINTLRRFKDDVKEVREGFECGISLTDFQDLKQGDIIETYDLREIERE
;
A
#
# COMPACT_ATOMS: atom_id res chain seq x y z
N ASP A 1 -3.01 12.77 9.29
CA ASP A 1 -4.25 11.98 9.07
C ASP A 1 -5.42 12.84 9.53
N HIS A 2 -6.24 13.32 8.60
CA HIS A 2 -7.36 14.21 8.93
C HIS A 2 -8.65 13.45 9.29
N GLY A 3 -8.63 12.11 9.35
CA GLY A 3 -9.78 11.30 9.71
C GLY A 3 -10.79 11.06 8.58
N LYS A 4 -10.35 11.16 7.32
CA LYS A 4 -11.16 10.86 6.12
C LYS A 4 -11.71 9.42 6.16
N THR A 5 -10.85 8.43 6.37
CA THR A 5 -11.28 7.02 6.40
C THR A 5 -12.23 6.76 7.57
N THR A 6 -11.97 7.34 8.74
CA THR A 6 -12.87 7.30 9.89
C THR A 6 -14.25 7.89 9.60
N LEU A 7 -14.30 9.02 8.88
CA LEU A 7 -15.56 9.65 8.47
C LEU A 7 -16.37 8.71 7.56
N LEU A 8 -15.72 8.15 6.54
CA LEU A 8 -16.37 7.25 5.59
C LEU A 8 -16.85 5.96 6.26
N ASP A 9 -16.08 5.41 7.20
CA ASP A 9 -16.48 4.25 8.01
C ASP A 9 -17.75 4.52 8.82
N LYS A 10 -17.83 5.70 9.46
CA LYS A 10 -19.03 6.12 10.19
C LYS A 10 -20.24 6.31 9.28
N ILE A 11 -20.06 6.97 8.14
CA ILE A 11 -21.13 7.18 7.16
C ILE A 11 -21.66 5.82 6.67
N ARG A 12 -20.75 4.88 6.39
CA ARG A 12 -21.10 3.52 5.94
C ARG A 12 -21.68 2.64 7.04
N THR A 13 -21.59 3.05 8.32
CA THR A 13 -21.84 2.17 9.47
C THR A 13 -21.03 0.86 9.37
N ALA A 14 -19.80 0.94 8.87
CA ALA A 14 -18.91 -0.19 8.63
C ALA A 14 -17.50 0.10 9.17
N ASN A 15 -16.74 -0.93 9.53
CA ASN A 15 -15.35 -0.79 10.00
C ASN A 15 -14.38 -1.29 8.91
N VAL A 16 -13.96 -0.43 7.98
CA VAL A 16 -12.96 -0.75 6.95
C VAL A 16 -11.54 -0.55 7.48
N VAL A 17 -11.31 0.42 8.39
CA VAL A 17 -9.99 0.74 8.96
C VAL A 17 -9.26 -0.48 9.56
N ALA A 18 -10.01 -1.46 10.08
CA ALA A 18 -9.43 -2.65 10.70
C ALA A 18 -8.85 -3.67 9.69
N GLY A 19 -9.16 -3.55 8.39
CA GLY A 19 -8.78 -4.52 7.36
C GLY A 19 -7.65 -4.09 6.42
N GLU A 20 -7.31 -2.81 6.35
CA GLU A 20 -6.29 -2.30 5.43
C GLU A 20 -4.90 -2.19 6.09
N ALA A 21 -3.89 -2.75 5.42
CA ALA A 21 -2.50 -2.66 5.88
C ALA A 21 -2.03 -1.20 5.94
N GLY A 22 -1.45 -0.80 7.06
CA GLY A 22 -0.94 0.56 7.28
C GLY A 22 -1.99 1.61 7.70
N GLY A 23 -3.26 1.21 7.91
CA GLY A 23 -4.30 2.09 8.45
C GLY A 23 -4.73 3.23 7.52
N ILE A 24 -4.50 3.10 6.21
CA ILE A 24 -4.86 4.11 5.20
C ILE A 24 -5.53 3.45 3.98
N THR A 25 -6.46 4.17 3.36
CA THR A 25 -7.04 3.78 2.06
C THR A 25 -5.95 3.75 0.99
N GLN A 26 -5.74 2.59 0.36
CA GLN A 26 -4.75 2.42 -0.74
C GLN A 26 -5.40 2.11 -2.11
N HIS A 27 -6.72 1.93 -2.15
CA HIS A 27 -7.51 1.71 -3.38
C HIS A 27 -8.67 2.69 -3.46
N ILE A 28 -9.19 2.94 -4.66
CA ILE A 28 -10.42 3.73 -4.80
C ILE A 28 -11.63 2.84 -4.47
N GLY A 29 -12.43 3.28 -3.49
CA GLY A 29 -13.68 2.64 -3.10
C GLY A 29 -14.86 3.49 -3.54
N ALA A 30 -16.02 2.88 -3.82
CA ALA A 30 -17.26 3.61 -4.00
C ALA A 30 -18.43 2.88 -3.34
N TYR A 31 -19.30 3.61 -2.68
CA TYR A 31 -20.43 3.07 -1.93
C TYR A 31 -21.58 4.07 -1.85
N GLN A 32 -22.78 3.57 -1.55
CA GLN A 32 -23.99 4.39 -1.48
C GLN A 32 -24.57 4.43 -0.08
N VAL A 33 -25.01 5.63 0.33
CA VAL A 33 -25.80 5.84 1.54
C VAL A 33 -27.10 6.54 1.20
N GLU A 34 -28.13 6.31 2.02
CA GLU A 34 -29.44 6.93 1.85
C GLU A 34 -29.65 7.99 2.94
N LYS A 35 -30.04 9.19 2.53
CA LYS A 35 -30.45 10.28 3.43
C LYS A 35 -31.73 10.89 2.87
N ASN A 36 -32.78 10.95 3.70
CA ASN A 36 -34.09 11.52 3.34
C ASN A 36 -34.71 10.94 2.05
N GLY A 37 -34.53 9.64 1.80
CA GLY A 37 -35.02 8.96 0.58
C GLY A 37 -34.22 9.26 -0.69
N LYS A 38 -33.10 9.99 -0.58
CA LYS A 38 -32.16 10.26 -1.67
C LYS A 38 -30.86 9.48 -1.44
N LEU A 39 -30.28 8.97 -2.53
CA LEU A 39 -29.01 8.26 -2.49
C LEU A 39 -27.86 9.21 -2.72
N ILE A 40 -26.79 9.05 -1.93
CA ILE A 40 -25.52 9.76 -2.07
C ILE A 40 -24.43 8.72 -2.32
N THR A 41 -23.69 8.88 -3.40
CA THR A 41 -22.57 8.02 -3.75
C THR A 41 -21.27 8.66 -3.30
N PHE A 42 -20.56 8.00 -2.39
CA PHE A 42 -19.24 8.41 -1.94
C PHE A 42 -18.16 7.69 -2.74
N ILE A 43 -17.13 8.42 -3.15
CA ILE A 43 -15.92 7.88 -3.76
C ILE A 43 -14.76 8.15 -2.80
N ASP A 44 -14.19 7.09 -2.25
CA ASP A 44 -13.03 7.16 -1.38
C ASP A 44 -11.75 7.09 -2.20
N THR A 45 -10.93 8.15 -2.21
CA THR A 45 -9.63 8.15 -2.88
C THR A 45 -8.48 8.24 -1.86
N PRO A 46 -7.35 7.54 -2.05
CA PRO A 46 -6.18 7.66 -1.18
C PRO A 46 -5.65 9.10 -1.06
N GLY A 47 -5.37 9.54 0.17
CA GLY A 47 -4.78 10.86 0.46
C GLY A 47 -3.27 10.97 0.16
N HIS A 48 -2.65 9.84 -0.20
CA HIS A 48 -1.27 9.70 -0.66
C HIS A 48 -0.83 10.62 -1.81
N ALA A 49 0.20 11.46 -1.68
CA ALA A 49 0.89 12.09 -2.82
C ALA A 49 1.17 11.15 -4.01
N ALA A 50 1.47 9.86 -3.76
CA ALA A 50 1.68 8.85 -4.80
C ALA A 50 0.41 8.57 -5.65
N PHE A 51 -0.77 8.88 -5.12
CA PHE A 51 -2.08 8.64 -5.75
C PHE A 51 -2.70 9.93 -6.32
N SER A 52 -1.89 10.94 -6.66
CA SER A 52 -2.35 12.23 -7.20
C SER A 52 -3.28 12.09 -8.41
N LYS A 53 -2.94 11.22 -9.38
CA LYS A 53 -3.81 10.95 -10.54
C LYS A 53 -5.14 10.30 -10.16
N MET A 54 -5.15 9.49 -9.11
CA MET A 54 -6.39 8.88 -8.61
C MET A 54 -7.30 9.94 -7.99
N ARG A 55 -6.74 10.94 -7.30
CA ARG A 55 -7.50 12.12 -6.83
C ARG A 55 -8.01 12.97 -7.98
N ALA A 56 -7.17 13.29 -8.96
CA ALA A 56 -7.58 14.06 -10.14
C ALA A 56 -8.73 13.38 -10.89
N ARG A 57 -8.63 12.04 -11.05
CA ARG A 57 -9.69 11.22 -11.63
C ARG A 57 -10.96 11.23 -10.77
N GLY A 58 -10.82 11.05 -9.46
CA GLY A 58 -11.93 11.12 -8.51
C GLY A 58 -12.69 12.44 -8.63
N ALA A 59 -11.98 13.56 -8.57
CA ALA A 59 -12.56 14.89 -8.73
C ALA A 59 -13.30 15.03 -10.08
N GLY A 60 -12.71 14.56 -11.18
CA GLY A 60 -13.34 14.64 -12.51
C GLY A 60 -14.54 13.71 -12.74
N VAL A 61 -14.83 12.76 -11.84
CA VAL A 61 -16.01 11.88 -11.94
C VAL A 61 -17.07 12.15 -10.87
N THR A 62 -16.78 13.00 -9.88
CA THR A 62 -17.70 13.38 -8.82
C THR A 62 -18.34 14.72 -9.10
N ASP A 63 -19.59 14.88 -8.66
CA ASP A 63 -20.31 16.15 -8.78
C ASP A 63 -19.99 17.13 -7.62
N ILE A 64 -19.48 16.64 -6.49
CA ILE A 64 -19.13 17.43 -5.30
C ILE A 64 -17.87 16.85 -4.66
N VAL A 65 -16.93 17.71 -4.23
CA VAL A 65 -15.74 17.30 -3.46
C VAL A 65 -15.90 17.69 -1.99
N VAL A 66 -15.71 16.72 -1.10
CA VAL A 66 -15.62 16.97 0.36
C VAL A 66 -14.16 17.08 0.78
N LEU A 67 -13.77 18.26 1.24
CA LEU A 67 -12.42 18.54 1.75
C LEU A 67 -12.39 18.36 3.27
N VAL A 68 -11.79 17.26 3.75
CA VAL A 68 -11.64 17.00 5.19
C VAL A 68 -10.37 17.65 5.72
N VAL A 69 -10.51 18.61 6.63
CA VAL A 69 -9.41 19.33 7.28
C VAL A 69 -9.50 19.12 8.78
N ALA A 70 -8.44 18.65 9.43
CA ALA A 70 -8.50 18.44 10.87
C ALA A 70 -8.20 19.73 11.63
N ALA A 71 -8.96 20.01 12.69
CA ALA A 71 -8.83 21.21 13.50
C ALA A 71 -7.53 21.27 14.32
N ASP A 72 -6.84 20.13 14.51
CA ASP A 72 -5.55 20.03 15.20
C ASP A 72 -4.36 20.26 14.25
N ASP A 73 -4.46 19.81 13.00
CA ASP A 73 -3.40 19.87 11.99
C ASP A 73 -3.50 21.13 11.10
N GLY A 74 -4.71 21.53 10.72
CA GLY A 74 -4.97 22.62 9.78
C GLY A 74 -4.76 22.24 8.31
N VAL A 75 -4.56 23.25 7.45
CA VAL A 75 -4.34 23.06 6.01
C VAL A 75 -2.91 22.56 5.75
N MET A 76 -2.80 21.44 5.05
CA MET A 76 -1.53 20.78 4.70
C MET A 76 -1.27 20.85 3.18
N PRO A 77 -0.03 20.58 2.71
CA PRO A 77 0.25 20.54 1.27
C PRO A 77 -0.67 19.62 0.46
N GLN A 78 -1.08 18.47 1.03
CA GLN A 78 -2.05 17.58 0.38
C GLN A 78 -3.45 18.18 0.31
N THR A 79 -3.83 19.02 1.27
CA THR A 79 -5.09 19.77 1.26
C THR A 79 -5.10 20.76 0.08
N VAL A 80 -4.02 21.53 -0.07
CA VAL A 80 -3.86 22.47 -1.19
C VAL A 80 -3.91 21.75 -2.55
N GLU A 81 -3.26 20.59 -2.64
CA GLU A 81 -3.31 19.77 -3.84
C GLU A 81 -4.74 19.28 -4.15
N ALA A 82 -5.50 18.84 -3.14
CA ALA A 82 -6.89 18.42 -3.31
C ALA A 82 -7.78 19.58 -3.78
N ILE A 83 -7.58 20.79 -3.24
CA ILE A 83 -8.27 22.02 -3.70
C ILE A 83 -7.94 22.28 -5.17
N SER A 84 -6.68 22.16 -5.57
CA SER A 84 -6.25 22.36 -6.96
C SER A 84 -6.92 21.37 -7.91
N HIS A 85 -7.07 20.10 -7.54
CA HIS A 85 -7.74 19.09 -8.37
C HIS A 85 -9.23 19.38 -8.52
N ALA A 86 -9.91 19.75 -7.43
CA ALA A 86 -11.32 20.11 -7.46
C ALA A 86 -11.59 21.34 -8.33
N ARG A 87 -10.75 22.38 -8.22
CA ARG A 87 -10.82 23.58 -9.09
C ARG A 87 -10.56 23.27 -10.55
N ALA A 88 -9.56 22.44 -10.84
CA ALA A 88 -9.26 22.04 -12.21
C ALA A 88 -10.39 21.21 -12.85
N ALA A 89 -11.18 20.53 -12.03
CA ALA A 89 -12.35 19.77 -12.45
C ALA A 89 -13.64 20.61 -12.51
N ASP A 90 -13.61 21.87 -12.05
CA ASP A 90 -14.78 22.75 -11.94
C ASP A 90 -15.89 22.16 -11.05
N VAL A 91 -15.50 21.59 -9.90
CA VAL A 91 -16.39 20.90 -8.97
C VAL A 91 -16.52 21.68 -7.66
N PRO A 92 -17.75 21.90 -7.15
CA PRO A 92 -17.97 22.59 -5.88
C PRO A 92 -17.32 21.84 -4.71
N ILE A 93 -16.78 22.62 -3.77
CA ILE A 93 -16.06 22.11 -2.60
C ILE A 93 -16.87 22.38 -1.34
N VAL A 94 -17.19 21.31 -0.60
CA VAL A 94 -17.72 21.37 0.76
C VAL A 94 -16.60 21.07 1.74
N VAL A 95 -16.38 21.92 2.73
CA VAL A 95 -15.31 21.74 3.71
C VAL A 95 -15.84 21.11 4.98
N ALA A 96 -15.22 20.01 5.42
CA ALA A 96 -15.52 19.34 6.66
C ALA A 96 -14.36 19.54 7.65
N ILE A 97 -14.55 20.39 8.66
CA ILE A 97 -13.58 20.60 9.73
C ILE A 97 -13.75 19.48 10.75
N ASN A 98 -12.82 18.54 10.78
CA ASN A 98 -12.88 17.33 11.58
C ASN A 98 -12.07 17.44 12.89
N LYS A 99 -12.29 16.50 13.81
CA LYS A 99 -11.61 16.39 15.12
C LYS A 99 -11.86 17.57 16.07
N ILE A 100 -13.05 18.18 16.03
CA ILE A 100 -13.45 19.24 16.98
C ILE A 100 -13.50 18.76 18.44
N ASP A 101 -13.49 17.45 18.66
CA ASP A 101 -13.51 16.83 19.98
C ASP A 101 -12.15 16.84 20.71
N LYS A 102 -11.06 17.17 20.02
CA LYS A 102 -9.73 17.21 20.64
C LYS A 102 -9.52 18.49 21.44
N GLU A 103 -8.86 18.37 22.60
CA GLU A 103 -8.53 19.52 23.46
C GLU A 103 -7.65 20.57 22.76
N ASN A 104 -6.80 20.15 21.82
CA ASN A 104 -5.94 21.03 21.04
C ASN A 104 -6.54 21.45 19.68
N ALA A 105 -7.83 21.21 19.45
CA ALA A 105 -8.52 21.63 18.24
C ALA A 105 -8.68 23.16 18.18
N ASP A 106 -8.27 23.77 17.06
CA ASP A 106 -8.45 25.19 16.80
C ASP A 106 -9.22 25.39 15.50
N VAL A 107 -10.54 25.41 15.62
CA VAL A 107 -11.48 25.56 14.50
C VAL A 107 -11.32 26.93 13.84
N GLN A 108 -11.16 28.00 14.62
CA GLN A 108 -11.09 29.36 14.09
C GLN A 108 -9.81 29.59 13.28
N ARG A 109 -8.68 29.06 13.76
CA ARG A 109 -7.44 29.06 12.98
C ARG A 109 -7.57 28.25 11.70
N THR A 110 -8.24 27.09 11.76
CA THR A 110 -8.45 26.24 10.60
C THR A 110 -9.34 26.91 9.55
N LEU A 111 -10.44 27.54 9.96
CA LEU A 111 -11.30 28.37 9.10
C LEU A 111 -10.52 29.49 8.41
N SER A 112 -9.67 30.20 9.17
CA SER A 112 -8.81 31.25 8.61
C SER A 112 -7.86 30.70 7.55
N ALA A 113 -7.21 29.56 7.81
CA ALA A 113 -6.31 28.91 6.86
C ALA A 113 -7.02 28.39 5.60
N VAL A 114 -8.27 27.91 5.72
CA VAL A 114 -9.09 27.49 4.58
C VAL A 114 -9.51 28.71 3.75
N ALA A 115 -9.89 29.82 4.40
CA ALA A 115 -10.23 31.07 3.72
C ALA A 115 -9.03 31.68 2.98
N GLU A 116 -7.79 31.52 3.49
CA GLU A 116 -6.56 31.90 2.78
C GLU A 116 -6.35 31.10 1.48
N GLN A 117 -6.97 29.92 1.36
CA GLN A 117 -7.02 29.16 0.10
C GLN A 117 -8.19 29.59 -0.78
N GLU A 118 -8.80 30.76 -0.56
CA GLU A 118 -9.96 31.30 -1.28
C GLU A 118 -11.24 30.43 -1.15
N LEU A 119 -11.33 29.66 -0.07
CA LEU A 119 -12.55 28.94 0.31
C LEU A 119 -13.20 29.67 1.49
N ILE A 120 -13.95 30.73 1.18
CA ILE A 120 -14.50 31.66 2.19
C ILE A 120 -15.80 31.06 2.75
N PRO A 121 -15.91 30.83 4.06
CA PRO A 121 -17.13 30.28 4.67
C PRO A 121 -18.35 31.19 4.47
N GLU A 122 -19.54 30.59 4.30
CA GLU A 122 -20.81 31.34 4.21
C GLU A 122 -21.05 32.27 5.42
N ALA A 123 -20.64 31.84 6.62
CA ALA A 123 -20.73 32.65 7.83
C ALA A 123 -19.92 33.96 7.77
N TRP A 124 -18.93 34.04 6.88
CA TRP A 124 -18.10 35.22 6.65
C TRP A 124 -18.51 35.99 5.37
N GLY A 125 -19.64 35.63 4.77
CA GLY A 125 -20.15 36.22 3.53
C GLY A 125 -19.53 35.63 2.26
N GLY A 126 -18.92 34.44 2.35
CA GLY A 126 -18.49 33.67 1.19
C GLY A 126 -19.57 32.72 0.67
N ASP A 127 -19.14 31.76 -0.14
CA ASP A 127 -19.96 30.76 -0.84
C ASP A 127 -19.59 29.31 -0.46
N THR A 128 -18.54 29.12 0.33
CA THR A 128 -18.09 27.79 0.73
C THR A 128 -18.88 27.30 1.94
N ILE A 129 -19.59 26.18 1.77
CA ILE A 129 -20.24 25.49 2.88
C ILE A 129 -19.17 24.83 3.74
N VAL A 130 -19.20 25.13 5.04
CA VAL A 130 -18.30 24.55 6.03
C VAL A 130 -19.10 23.86 7.12
N VAL A 131 -18.77 22.60 7.38
CA VAL A 131 -19.39 21.79 8.44
C VAL A 131 -18.34 21.43 9.48
N GLU A 132 -18.60 21.79 10.73
CA GLU A 132 -17.78 21.41 11.88
C GLU A 132 -18.22 20.03 12.40
N MET A 133 -17.29 19.10 12.56
CA MET A 133 -17.63 17.71 12.86
C MET A 133 -16.57 16.94 13.65
N SER A 134 -17.00 15.85 14.28
CA SER A 134 -16.12 14.81 14.84
C SER A 134 -16.49 13.48 14.23
N ALA A 135 -15.66 12.98 13.31
CA ALA A 135 -15.82 11.65 12.75
C ALA A 135 -15.74 10.55 13.83
N GLN A 136 -14.94 10.75 14.88
CA GLN A 136 -14.82 9.74 15.93
C GLN A 136 -16.09 9.65 16.79
N GLN A 137 -16.64 10.79 17.21
CA GLN A 137 -17.83 10.88 18.05
C GLN A 137 -19.14 10.81 17.23
N GLY A 138 -19.09 10.99 15.92
CA GLY A 138 -20.25 11.03 15.03
C GLY A 138 -21.00 12.36 15.00
N ILE A 139 -20.41 13.44 15.54
CA ILE A 139 -21.00 14.78 15.59
C ILE A 139 -20.85 15.43 14.21
N GLY A 140 -21.90 16.09 13.69
CA GLY A 140 -21.85 16.87 12.44
C GLY A 140 -21.90 16.05 11.14
N ILE A 141 -21.86 14.70 11.22
CA ILE A 141 -21.97 13.84 10.03
C ILE A 141 -23.34 13.98 9.37
N ASP A 142 -24.40 14.03 10.17
CA ASP A 142 -25.76 14.15 9.66
C ASP A 142 -25.99 15.49 8.93
N GLU A 143 -25.45 16.57 9.51
CA GLU A 143 -25.43 17.91 8.92
C GLU A 143 -24.64 17.93 7.60
N LEU A 144 -23.47 17.27 7.55
CA LEU A 144 -22.70 17.13 6.32
C LEU A 144 -23.52 16.48 5.20
N LEU A 145 -24.25 15.40 5.51
CA LEU A 145 -25.09 14.73 4.51
C LEU A 145 -26.26 15.62 4.04
N GLU A 146 -26.84 16.41 4.94
CA GLU A 146 -27.90 17.37 4.57
C GLU A 146 -27.36 18.48 3.67
N GLN A 147 -26.21 19.06 4.02
CA GLN A 147 -25.58 20.09 3.22
C GLN A 147 -25.18 19.58 1.82
N LEU A 148 -24.71 18.33 1.70
CA LEU A 148 -24.44 17.72 0.39
C LEU A 148 -25.70 17.62 -0.49
N LEU A 149 -26.86 17.35 0.11
CA LEU A 149 -28.12 17.36 -0.64
C LEU A 149 -28.53 18.78 -1.07
N VAL A 150 -28.28 19.79 -0.23
CA VAL A 150 -28.53 21.20 -0.57
C VAL A 150 -27.66 21.64 -1.75
N VAL A 151 -26.35 21.35 -1.72
CA VAL A 151 -25.43 21.64 -2.83
C VAL A 151 -25.92 20.96 -4.11
N ALA A 152 -26.29 19.69 -4.05
CA ALA A 152 -26.79 18.96 -5.21
C ALA A 152 -28.07 19.58 -5.81
N GLU A 153 -28.94 20.17 -4.98
CA GLU A 153 -30.13 20.90 -5.44
C GLU A 153 -29.77 22.26 -6.06
N VAL A 154 -28.84 23.00 -5.47
CA VAL A 154 -28.36 24.30 -5.98
C VAL A 154 -27.66 24.15 -7.33
N GLU A 155 -26.87 23.09 -7.49
CA GLU A 155 -26.17 22.76 -8.75
C GLU A 155 -27.09 22.13 -9.81
N GLU A 156 -28.37 21.91 -9.50
CA GLU A 156 -29.37 21.30 -10.40
C GLU A 156 -28.91 19.97 -11.00
N LEU A 157 -28.23 19.14 -10.20
CA LEU A 157 -27.65 17.88 -10.66
C LEU A 157 -28.75 16.93 -11.15
N THR A 158 -28.76 16.64 -12.46
CA THR A 158 -29.74 15.76 -13.10
C THR A 158 -29.09 14.78 -14.06
N ALA A 159 -29.62 13.55 -14.08
CA ALA A 159 -29.15 12.50 -14.99
C ALA A 159 -30.33 11.85 -15.72
N ASN A 160 -30.12 11.48 -16.99
CA ASN A 160 -31.11 10.75 -17.77
C ASN A 160 -30.92 9.24 -17.57
N PRO A 161 -31.87 8.53 -16.92
CA PRO A 161 -31.77 7.08 -16.70
C PRO A 161 -32.07 6.28 -17.97
N SER A 162 -32.65 6.90 -19.00
CA SER A 162 -33.06 6.22 -20.23
C SER A 162 -31.93 6.15 -21.26
N GLY A 163 -31.86 5.03 -21.97
CA GLY A 163 -30.91 4.81 -23.05
C GLY A 163 -29.70 3.97 -22.65
N ARG A 164 -28.70 3.95 -23.54
CA ARG A 164 -27.49 3.14 -23.39
C ARG A 164 -26.61 3.71 -22.29
N ALA A 165 -26.18 2.85 -21.37
CA ALA A 165 -25.37 3.31 -20.27
C ALA A 165 -24.00 3.82 -20.71
N LYS A 166 -23.55 4.86 -20.04
CA LYS A 166 -22.20 5.42 -20.12
C LYS A 166 -21.74 5.74 -18.70
N GLY A 167 -20.44 5.67 -18.48
CA GLY A 167 -19.84 6.15 -17.26
C GLY A 167 -18.34 5.93 -17.25
N PHE A 168 -17.77 5.77 -16.06
CA PHE A 168 -16.33 5.73 -15.86
C PHE A 168 -15.90 4.49 -15.08
N VAL A 169 -14.75 3.93 -15.44
CA VAL A 169 -14.09 2.90 -14.64
C VAL A 169 -13.40 3.57 -13.46
N LEU A 170 -13.83 3.25 -12.24
CA LEU A 170 -13.18 3.73 -11.02
C LEU A 170 -11.92 2.93 -10.75
N GLU A 171 -12.04 1.60 -10.73
CA GLU A 171 -10.94 0.66 -10.49
C GLU A 171 -11.15 -0.63 -11.28
N ALA A 172 -10.06 -1.34 -11.58
CA ALA A 172 -10.15 -2.63 -12.23
C ALA A 172 -9.08 -3.61 -11.73
N ARG A 173 -9.45 -4.89 -11.68
CA ARG A 173 -8.59 -5.97 -11.19
C ARG A 173 -8.83 -7.28 -11.92
N LEU A 174 -7.89 -8.21 -11.75
CA LEU A 174 -8.05 -9.58 -12.20
C LEU A 174 -8.41 -10.46 -11.00
N ASP A 175 -9.61 -11.04 -11.02
CA ASP A 175 -10.14 -11.85 -9.93
C ASP A 175 -10.06 -13.35 -10.28
N VAL A 176 -9.52 -14.15 -9.35
CA VAL A 176 -9.26 -15.58 -9.57
C VAL A 176 -10.58 -16.32 -9.72
N GLY A 177 -10.81 -16.91 -10.90
CA GLY A 177 -12.04 -17.65 -11.23
C GLY A 177 -13.16 -16.78 -11.81
N ARG A 178 -13.19 -15.47 -11.52
CA ARG A 178 -14.16 -14.53 -12.11
C ARG A 178 -13.65 -13.86 -13.39
N GLY A 179 -12.33 -13.80 -13.56
CA GLY A 179 -11.67 -13.13 -14.69
C GLY A 179 -11.54 -11.62 -14.47
N PRO A 180 -11.46 -10.80 -15.53
CA PRO A 180 -11.39 -9.36 -15.41
C PRO A 180 -12.66 -8.77 -14.79
N VAL A 181 -12.45 -7.92 -13.79
CA VAL A 181 -13.51 -7.26 -13.02
C VAL A 181 -13.22 -5.77 -12.97
N ALA A 182 -14.25 -4.95 -13.17
CA ALA A 182 -14.13 -3.50 -13.10
C ALA A 182 -15.22 -2.91 -12.21
N THR A 183 -14.83 -2.06 -11.27
CA THR A 183 -15.76 -1.19 -10.53
C THR A 183 -15.99 0.05 -11.38
N VAL A 184 -17.24 0.30 -11.75
CA VAL A 184 -17.63 1.42 -12.61
C VAL A 184 -18.68 2.29 -11.93
N LEU A 185 -18.67 3.58 -12.26
CA LEU A 185 -19.71 4.53 -11.89
C LEU A 185 -20.56 4.82 -13.13
N VAL A 186 -21.86 4.57 -13.05
CA VAL A 186 -22.81 4.91 -14.13
C VAL A 186 -23.10 6.40 -14.09
N ASP A 187 -22.85 7.11 -15.19
CA ASP A 187 -23.13 8.55 -15.34
C ASP A 187 -24.52 8.76 -15.98
N LYS A 188 -24.78 8.08 -17.11
CA LYS A 188 -26.03 8.22 -17.87
C LYS A 188 -26.57 6.86 -18.30
N GLY A 189 -27.87 6.79 -18.51
CA GLY A 189 -28.57 5.58 -18.93
C GLY A 189 -28.67 4.55 -17.80
N THR A 190 -29.07 3.33 -18.16
CA THR A 190 -29.18 2.21 -17.23
C THR A 190 -28.37 1.03 -17.75
N LEU A 191 -27.39 0.59 -16.97
CA LEU A 191 -26.53 -0.56 -17.27
C LEU A 191 -27.26 -1.84 -16.92
N LYS A 192 -27.28 -2.84 -17.82
CA LYS A 192 -28.00 -4.11 -17.60
C LYS A 192 -27.11 -5.32 -17.83
N VAL A 193 -27.44 -6.41 -17.12
CA VAL A 193 -26.84 -7.72 -17.39
C VAL A 193 -27.18 -8.13 -18.82
N GLY A 194 -26.16 -8.53 -19.58
CA GLY A 194 -26.27 -8.87 -20.99
C GLY A 194 -25.90 -7.74 -21.94
N ASP A 195 -25.64 -6.52 -21.45
CA ASP A 195 -25.25 -5.41 -22.33
C ASP A 195 -23.86 -5.62 -22.94
N PRO A 196 -23.66 -5.28 -24.23
CA PRO A 196 -22.34 -5.25 -24.85
C PRO A 196 -21.60 -3.98 -24.42
N MET A 197 -20.59 -4.12 -23.58
CA MET A 197 -19.83 -3.03 -22.99
C MET A 197 -18.46 -2.87 -23.66
N VAL A 198 -18.03 -1.63 -23.84
CA VAL A 198 -16.65 -1.26 -24.17
C VAL A 198 -16.13 -0.33 -23.08
N ALA A 199 -14.95 -0.62 -22.55
CA ALA A 199 -14.21 0.23 -21.62
C ALA A 199 -12.75 0.31 -22.06
N GLY A 200 -12.34 1.47 -22.58
CA GLY A 200 -11.03 1.63 -23.20
C GLY A 200 -10.79 0.60 -24.31
N ALA A 201 -9.75 -0.20 -24.16
CA ALA A 201 -9.37 -1.31 -25.05
C ALA A 201 -9.98 -2.67 -24.65
N ALA A 202 -10.72 -2.74 -23.55
CA ALA A 202 -11.46 -3.91 -23.14
C ALA A 202 -12.90 -3.88 -23.68
N TRP A 203 -13.45 -5.04 -24.02
CA TRP A 203 -14.86 -5.18 -24.37
C TRP A 203 -15.41 -6.51 -23.89
N GLY A 204 -16.73 -6.63 -23.81
CA GLY A 204 -17.37 -7.90 -23.50
C GLY A 204 -18.83 -7.73 -23.17
N ARG A 205 -19.53 -8.85 -23.00
CA ARG A 205 -20.91 -8.85 -22.54
C ARG A 205 -20.92 -8.87 -21.01
N VAL A 206 -21.69 -7.96 -20.40
CA VAL A 206 -21.86 -7.90 -18.95
C VAL A 206 -22.50 -9.21 -18.47
N ARG A 207 -21.73 -10.04 -17.76
CA ARG A 207 -22.18 -11.34 -17.24
C ARG A 207 -22.89 -11.21 -15.90
N ALA A 208 -22.42 -10.30 -15.07
CA ALA A 208 -22.96 -10.01 -13.75
C ALA A 208 -22.66 -8.57 -13.38
N ILE A 209 -23.56 -7.99 -12.58
CA ILE A 209 -23.41 -6.69 -11.94
C ILE A 209 -23.56 -6.94 -10.44
N LEU A 210 -22.62 -6.45 -9.64
CA LEU A 210 -22.75 -6.44 -8.18
C LEU A 210 -22.79 -5.00 -7.67
N ASN A 211 -23.65 -4.71 -6.71
CA ASN A 211 -23.66 -3.41 -6.04
C ASN A 211 -22.48 -3.26 -5.05
N ASP A 212 -22.38 -2.11 -4.40
CA ASP A 212 -21.37 -1.79 -3.38
C ASP A 212 -21.43 -2.70 -2.14
N ARG A 213 -22.55 -3.40 -1.92
CA ARG A 213 -22.73 -4.41 -0.87
C ARG A 213 -22.34 -5.82 -1.30
N GLY A 214 -21.96 -6.01 -2.57
CA GLY A 214 -21.61 -7.31 -3.14
C GLY A 214 -22.81 -8.18 -3.51
N GLU A 215 -24.02 -7.62 -3.55
CA GLU A 215 -25.23 -8.30 -3.96
C GLU A 215 -25.39 -8.22 -5.48
N GLN A 216 -25.85 -9.30 -6.12
CA GLN A 216 -26.10 -9.28 -7.56
C GLN A 216 -27.36 -8.49 -7.89
N VAL A 217 -27.22 -7.55 -8.82
CA VAL A 217 -28.32 -6.73 -9.34
C VAL A 217 -28.47 -6.95 -10.84
N LYS A 218 -29.68 -6.74 -11.36
CA LYS A 218 -29.96 -6.91 -12.81
C LYS A 218 -29.68 -5.64 -13.62
N GLU A 219 -29.79 -4.49 -12.98
CA GLU A 219 -29.59 -3.19 -13.59
C GLU A 219 -29.02 -2.18 -12.59
N ALA A 220 -28.33 -1.17 -13.11
CA ALA A 220 -27.75 -0.08 -12.35
C ALA A 220 -28.00 1.25 -13.07
N GLY A 221 -28.66 2.18 -12.39
CA GLY A 221 -28.98 3.50 -12.93
C GLY A 221 -27.86 4.53 -12.70
N PRO A 222 -28.08 5.79 -13.08
CA PRO A 222 -27.13 6.88 -12.83
C PRO A 222 -26.70 6.97 -11.36
N SER A 223 -25.49 7.48 -11.15
CA SER A 223 -24.81 7.61 -9.86
C SER A 223 -24.55 6.30 -9.11
N SER A 224 -24.86 5.14 -9.69
CA SER A 224 -24.66 3.84 -9.02
C SER A 224 -23.23 3.32 -9.24
N PRO A 225 -22.44 3.07 -8.17
CA PRO A 225 -21.19 2.35 -8.26
C PRO A 225 -21.45 0.85 -8.29
N VAL A 226 -21.03 0.17 -9.35
CA VAL A 226 -21.24 -1.27 -9.52
C VAL A 226 -20.02 -1.99 -10.05
N GLN A 227 -19.85 -3.23 -9.61
CA GLN A 227 -18.83 -4.12 -10.11
C GLN A 227 -19.36 -4.92 -11.31
N VAL A 228 -18.64 -4.85 -12.43
CA VAL A 228 -18.98 -5.48 -13.70
C VAL A 228 -18.00 -6.60 -14.03
N LEU A 229 -18.56 -7.73 -14.46
CA LEU A 229 -17.81 -8.91 -14.91
C LEU A 229 -18.10 -9.22 -16.38
N GLY A 230 -17.11 -9.81 -17.06
CA GLY A 230 -17.27 -10.32 -18.43
C GLY A 230 -16.55 -9.54 -19.52
N LEU A 231 -15.66 -8.62 -19.12
CA LEU A 231 -14.74 -7.97 -20.04
C LEU A 231 -13.61 -8.93 -20.46
N SER A 232 -13.11 -8.75 -21.68
CA SER A 232 -12.04 -9.55 -22.29
C SER A 232 -10.68 -9.32 -21.64
N ALA A 233 -10.49 -8.15 -21.03
CA ALA A 233 -9.25 -7.73 -20.38
C ALA A 233 -9.59 -6.76 -19.24
N VAL A 234 -8.62 -6.52 -18.35
CA VAL A 234 -8.75 -5.52 -17.29
C VAL A 234 -8.69 -4.13 -17.94
N PRO A 235 -9.77 -3.32 -17.89
CA PRO A 235 -9.74 -1.95 -18.42
C PRO A 235 -8.84 -1.05 -17.56
N GLN A 236 -8.48 0.12 -18.09
CA GLN A 236 -7.71 1.09 -17.31
C GLN A 236 -8.62 1.88 -16.38
N ALA A 237 -8.14 2.14 -15.17
CA ALA A 237 -8.85 3.05 -14.28
C ALA A 237 -8.92 4.45 -14.92
N GLY A 238 -10.10 5.06 -14.93
CA GLY A 238 -10.40 6.31 -15.62
C GLY A 238 -10.89 6.16 -17.07
N ASP A 239 -10.89 4.95 -17.63
CA ASP A 239 -11.50 4.73 -18.94
C ASP A 239 -12.99 5.06 -18.90
N GLU A 240 -13.46 5.75 -19.94
CA GLU A 240 -14.89 5.88 -20.19
C GLU A 240 -15.43 4.54 -20.71
N PHE A 241 -16.48 4.03 -20.07
CA PHE A 241 -17.25 2.90 -20.60
C PHE A 241 -18.51 3.36 -21.32
N ARG A 242 -18.90 2.60 -22.35
CA ARG A 242 -20.16 2.80 -23.07
C ARG A 242 -20.77 1.46 -23.44
N ILE A 243 -22.10 1.39 -23.38
CA ILE A 243 -22.86 0.29 -23.96
C ILE A 243 -22.98 0.49 -25.47
N ALA A 244 -22.52 -0.51 -26.21
CA ALA A 244 -22.59 -0.58 -27.66
C ALA A 244 -23.99 -1.02 -28.12
N PRO A 245 -24.33 -0.85 -29.42
CA PRO A 245 -25.54 -1.45 -29.98
C PRO A 245 -25.49 -2.98 -30.02
N ASP A 246 -24.30 -3.54 -30.24
CA ASP A 246 -24.07 -4.97 -30.45
C ASP A 246 -22.60 -5.36 -30.17
N ASP A 247 -22.36 -6.67 -30.01
CA ASP A 247 -21.04 -7.24 -29.69
C ASP A 247 -19.98 -6.94 -30.76
N ARG A 248 -20.38 -6.87 -32.04
CA ARG A 248 -19.46 -6.64 -33.16
C ARG A 248 -18.95 -5.21 -33.14
N THR A 249 -19.83 -4.25 -32.88
CA THR A 249 -19.48 -2.84 -32.70
C THR A 249 -18.57 -2.68 -31.49
N ALA A 250 -18.91 -3.33 -30.37
CA ALA A 250 -18.09 -3.28 -29.16
C ALA A 250 -16.65 -3.76 -29.41
N ARG A 251 -16.51 -4.93 -30.03
CA ARG A 251 -15.23 -5.52 -30.39
C ARG A 251 -14.41 -4.64 -31.33
N THR A 252 -15.03 -4.12 -32.38
CA THR A 252 -14.34 -3.29 -33.39
C THR A 252 -13.73 -2.04 -32.77
N VAL A 253 -14.47 -1.38 -31.86
CA VAL A 253 -13.99 -0.18 -31.16
C VAL A 253 -12.83 -0.52 -30.22
N ALA A 254 -12.96 -1.59 -29.44
CA ALA A 254 -11.91 -2.02 -28.52
C ALA A 254 -10.63 -2.44 -29.25
N ASP A 255 -10.73 -3.24 -30.32
CA ASP A 255 -9.59 -3.68 -31.11
C ASP A 255 -8.84 -2.49 -31.74
N SER A 256 -9.56 -1.49 -32.24
CA SER A 256 -8.99 -0.24 -32.76
C SER A 256 -8.23 0.55 -31.68
N ARG A 257 -8.80 0.66 -30.47
CA ARG A 257 -8.16 1.33 -29.33
C ARG A 257 -6.93 0.55 -28.84
N ALA A 258 -7.00 -0.77 -28.78
CA ALA A 258 -5.88 -1.64 -28.41
C ALA A 258 -4.71 -1.50 -29.39
N GLN A 259 -4.98 -1.46 -30.70
CA GLN A 259 -3.94 -1.21 -31.71
C GLN A 259 -3.28 0.15 -31.51
N ARG A 260 -4.06 1.22 -31.30
CA ARG A 260 -3.53 2.56 -31.04
C ARG A 260 -2.65 2.59 -29.79
N GLN A 261 -3.08 1.97 -28.70
CA GLN A 261 -2.29 1.89 -27.46
C GLN A 261 -0.95 1.16 -27.67
N ARG A 262 -0.94 0.04 -28.41
CA ARG A 262 0.31 -0.68 -28.72
C ARG A 262 1.29 0.17 -29.52
N LEU A 263 0.81 0.91 -30.52
CA LEU A 263 1.64 1.79 -31.34
C LEU A 263 2.26 2.93 -30.52
N LEU A 264 1.53 3.45 -29.53
CA LEU A 264 2.04 4.49 -28.62
C LEU A 264 3.08 3.91 -27.64
N ALA A 265 2.84 2.72 -27.09
CA ALA A 265 3.76 2.06 -26.17
C ALA A 265 5.11 1.72 -26.83
N GLN A 266 5.10 1.31 -28.12
CA GLN A 266 6.31 1.02 -28.87
C GLN A 266 7.23 2.24 -29.09
N ARG A 267 6.72 3.46 -28.95
CA ARG A 267 7.54 4.68 -29.06
C ARG A 267 8.21 5.10 -27.74
N GLY A 268 7.77 4.56 -26.60
CA GLY A 268 8.22 4.97 -25.27
C GLY A 268 9.29 4.09 -24.64
N ASP A 269 9.20 2.76 -24.78
CA ASP A 269 9.98 1.81 -23.96
C ASP A 269 10.95 0.92 -24.78
N ALA A 270 11.27 1.30 -26.02
CA ALA A 270 12.05 0.48 -26.96
C ALA A 270 13.57 0.66 -26.84
N ARG A 271 14.17 0.30 -25.70
CA ARG A 271 15.55 -0.22 -25.64
C ARG A 271 15.63 -1.26 -24.53
N THR A 272 15.57 -2.53 -24.88
CA THR A 272 16.07 -3.62 -24.02
C THR A 272 17.58 -3.45 -23.88
N GLN A 273 17.99 -2.65 -22.90
CA GLN A 273 19.36 -2.66 -22.40
C GLN A 273 19.51 -3.85 -21.46
N ALA A 274 20.71 -4.44 -21.40
CA ALA A 274 21.04 -5.42 -20.38
C ALA A 274 20.95 -4.69 -19.02
N GLY A 275 19.89 -4.96 -18.26
CA GLY A 275 19.71 -4.37 -16.95
C GLY A 275 20.40 -5.17 -15.87
N VAL A 276 20.40 -4.59 -14.69
CA VAL A 276 21.24 -5.01 -13.57
C VAL A 276 20.33 -5.27 -12.38
N LYS A 277 20.65 -6.30 -11.58
CA LYS A 277 19.84 -6.65 -10.41
C LYS A 277 19.86 -5.51 -9.41
N LEU A 278 18.80 -5.41 -8.60
CA LEU A 278 18.67 -4.35 -7.60
C LEU A 278 19.90 -4.23 -6.67
N GLU A 279 20.49 -5.38 -6.33
CA GLU A 279 21.64 -5.49 -5.43
C GLU A 279 22.95 -5.02 -6.09
N ASP A 280 23.05 -5.17 -7.41
CA ASP A 280 24.25 -4.87 -8.20
C ASP A 280 24.32 -3.41 -8.67
N ILE A 281 23.19 -2.68 -8.61
CA ILE A 281 23.08 -1.27 -9.03
C ILE A 281 24.19 -0.42 -8.42
N PHE A 282 24.44 -0.58 -7.13
CA PHE A 282 25.39 0.26 -6.41
C PHE A 282 26.83 0.10 -6.91
N THR A 283 27.23 -1.14 -7.23
CA THR A 283 28.58 -1.43 -7.71
C THR A 283 28.87 -0.72 -9.03
N GLN A 284 27.88 -0.63 -9.91
CA GLN A 284 28.00 0.08 -11.19
C GLN A 284 28.03 1.59 -11.05
N ILE A 285 27.20 2.14 -10.16
CA ILE A 285 27.25 3.58 -9.86
C ILE A 285 28.63 3.97 -9.34
N GLN A 286 29.20 3.16 -8.43
CA GLN A 286 30.56 3.41 -7.91
C GLN A 286 31.64 3.31 -9.00
N ALA A 287 31.43 2.48 -10.02
CA ALA A 287 32.31 2.39 -11.18
C ALA A 287 32.18 3.60 -12.15
N GLY A 288 31.26 4.54 -11.88
CA GLY A 288 31.02 5.71 -12.72
C GLY A 288 30.13 5.43 -13.94
N GLU A 289 29.45 4.27 -13.96
CA GLU A 289 28.54 3.87 -15.03
C GLU A 289 27.09 4.22 -14.67
N THR A 290 26.27 4.55 -15.68
CA THR A 290 24.83 4.72 -15.49
C THR A 290 24.18 3.35 -15.29
N ALA A 291 23.68 3.08 -14.08
CA ALA A 291 23.00 1.82 -13.77
C ALA A 291 21.55 1.84 -14.28
N THR A 292 21.12 0.75 -14.91
CA THR A 292 19.72 0.56 -15.32
C THR A 292 19.09 -0.56 -14.51
N LEU A 293 18.16 -0.19 -13.63
CA LEU A 293 17.35 -1.13 -12.87
C LEU A 293 16.18 -1.61 -13.72
N ASN A 294 16.23 -2.87 -14.15
CA ASN A 294 15.10 -3.51 -14.80
C ASN A 294 14.07 -3.94 -13.75
N VAL A 295 12.83 -3.50 -13.90
CA VAL A 295 11.74 -3.81 -12.95
C VAL A 295 10.56 -4.42 -13.69
N LEU A 296 10.03 -5.50 -13.12
CA LEU A 296 8.73 -6.05 -13.47
C LEU A 296 7.76 -5.78 -12.32
N ILE A 297 6.62 -5.13 -12.59
CA ILE A 297 5.65 -4.77 -11.54
C ILE A 297 4.35 -5.54 -11.74
N LYS A 298 3.90 -6.20 -10.68
CA LYS A 298 2.55 -6.76 -10.56
C LYS A 298 1.83 -6.09 -9.40
N ALA A 299 0.60 -5.65 -9.62
CA ALA A 299 -0.26 -5.15 -8.54
C ALA A 299 -1.62 -5.84 -8.57
N ASP A 300 -2.33 -5.80 -7.46
CA ASP A 300 -3.67 -6.36 -7.31
C ASP A 300 -4.73 -5.60 -8.13
N VAL A 301 -4.60 -4.26 -8.19
CA VAL A 301 -5.49 -3.38 -8.97
C VAL A 301 -4.71 -2.42 -9.87
N HIS A 302 -5.39 -1.89 -10.90
CA HIS A 302 -4.77 -0.98 -11.86
C HIS A 302 -4.31 0.34 -11.22
N GLY A 303 -5.09 0.92 -10.32
CA GLY A 303 -4.74 2.17 -9.64
C GLY A 303 -3.41 2.11 -8.87
N SER A 304 -3.17 1.00 -8.16
CA SER A 304 -1.93 0.78 -7.42
C SER A 304 -0.74 0.52 -8.36
N LEU A 305 -0.94 -0.20 -9.47
CA LEU A 305 0.09 -0.36 -10.51
C LEU A 305 0.56 0.98 -11.05
N GLU A 306 -0.37 1.90 -11.33
CA GLU A 306 -0.07 3.25 -11.81
C GLU A 306 0.71 4.05 -10.76
N ALA A 307 0.24 4.06 -9.52
CA ALA A 307 0.87 4.79 -8.42
C ALA A 307 2.30 4.31 -8.12
N VAL A 308 2.51 2.99 -8.08
CA VAL A 308 3.85 2.40 -7.88
C VAL A 308 4.77 2.75 -9.04
N THR A 309 4.29 2.61 -10.29
CA THR A 309 5.09 2.95 -11.48
C THR A 309 5.54 4.40 -11.46
N GLU A 310 4.63 5.34 -11.17
CA GLU A 310 4.96 6.76 -11.14
C GLU A 310 5.90 7.12 -9.98
N SER A 311 5.69 6.50 -8.81
CA SER A 311 6.56 6.72 -7.66
C SER A 311 7.98 6.25 -7.93
N LEU A 312 8.15 5.10 -8.58
CA LEU A 312 9.47 4.60 -8.98
C LEU A 312 10.13 5.48 -10.04
N ARG A 313 9.38 6.03 -11.00
CA ARG A 313 9.92 7.02 -11.97
C ARG A 313 10.44 8.28 -11.30
N LYS A 314 9.79 8.74 -10.21
CA LYS A 314 10.25 9.91 -9.44
C LYS A 314 11.57 9.66 -8.70
N LEU A 315 11.98 8.41 -8.55
CA LEU A 315 13.27 8.04 -7.98
C LEU A 315 14.41 8.04 -9.01
N GLU A 316 14.12 8.17 -10.31
CA GLU A 316 15.15 8.22 -11.36
C GLU A 316 16.09 9.41 -11.17
N ARG A 317 17.37 9.19 -11.49
CA ARG A 317 18.47 10.16 -11.41
C ARG A 317 19.38 9.99 -12.63
N ASP A 318 20.37 10.87 -12.78
CA ASP A 318 21.32 10.80 -13.90
C ASP A 318 22.20 9.54 -13.84
N ASP A 319 22.47 9.04 -12.63
CA ASP A 319 23.29 7.85 -12.33
C ASP A 319 22.48 6.55 -12.26
N VAL A 320 21.15 6.62 -12.06
CA VAL A 320 20.26 5.45 -11.97
C VAL A 320 18.95 5.64 -12.71
N LYS A 321 18.64 4.73 -13.64
CA LYS A 321 17.37 4.73 -14.38
C LYS A 321 16.54 3.48 -14.09
N ALA A 322 15.23 3.65 -13.95
CA ALA A 322 14.29 2.56 -13.84
C ALA A 322 13.72 2.20 -15.22
N ALA A 323 13.93 0.96 -15.66
CA ALA A 323 13.40 0.42 -16.89
C ALA A 323 12.28 -0.59 -16.59
N PHE A 324 11.05 -0.24 -16.97
CA PHE A 324 9.87 -1.06 -16.69
C PHE A 324 9.70 -2.12 -17.79
N VAL A 325 10.26 -3.32 -17.56
CA VAL A 325 10.21 -4.44 -18.51
C VAL A 325 8.78 -4.91 -18.73
N HIS A 326 8.01 -5.05 -17.64
CA HIS A 326 6.61 -5.40 -17.71
C HIS A 326 5.84 -4.81 -16.52
N ARG A 327 4.58 -4.47 -16.77
CA ARG A 327 3.62 -3.93 -15.79
C ARG A 327 2.31 -4.66 -16.00
N GLY A 328 1.77 -5.26 -14.95
CA GLY A 328 0.55 -6.04 -15.06
C GLY A 328 -0.29 -6.03 -13.78
N VAL A 329 -1.58 -6.32 -13.96
CA VAL A 329 -2.53 -6.49 -12.85
C VAL A 329 -2.78 -7.98 -12.64
N GLY A 330 -2.82 -8.41 -11.38
CA GLY A 330 -2.98 -9.80 -10.97
C GLY A 330 -1.69 -10.43 -10.41
N SER A 331 -1.80 -11.69 -9.99
CA SER A 331 -0.71 -12.45 -9.40
C SER A 331 0.51 -12.60 -10.33
N ILE A 332 1.67 -12.85 -9.73
CA ILE A 332 2.91 -13.17 -10.43
C ILE A 332 2.78 -14.59 -11.01
N THR A 333 3.17 -14.76 -12.27
CA THR A 333 3.08 -16.02 -13.04
C THR A 333 4.46 -16.54 -13.45
N GLU A 334 4.55 -17.81 -13.86
CA GLU A 334 5.81 -18.41 -14.36
C GLU A 334 6.38 -17.67 -15.59
N ASN A 335 5.51 -17.12 -16.44
CA ASN A 335 5.94 -16.29 -17.56
C ASN A 335 6.63 -15.00 -17.11
N ASP A 336 6.21 -14.43 -15.98
CA ASP A 336 6.86 -13.25 -15.40
C ASP A 336 8.25 -13.60 -14.88
N ILE A 337 8.43 -14.79 -14.28
CA ILE A 337 9.75 -15.30 -13.86
C ILE A 337 10.68 -15.47 -15.07
N THR A 338 10.18 -16.11 -16.13
CA THR A 338 10.97 -16.34 -17.35
C THR A 338 11.41 -15.03 -17.99
N LEU A 339 10.50 -14.04 -18.04
CA LEU A 339 10.81 -12.71 -18.57
C LEU A 339 11.82 -11.98 -17.69
N ALA A 340 11.67 -12.06 -16.37
CA ALA A 340 12.57 -11.45 -15.41
C ALA A 340 13.98 -12.05 -15.48
N ALA A 341 14.10 -13.37 -15.59
CA ALA A 341 15.38 -14.06 -15.78
C ALA A 341 16.07 -13.61 -17.08
N ALA A 342 15.34 -13.57 -18.19
CA ALA A 342 15.88 -13.15 -19.49
C ALA A 342 16.30 -11.68 -19.56
N THR A 343 15.74 -10.83 -18.69
CA THR A 343 16.00 -9.38 -18.67
C THR A 343 16.75 -8.91 -17.44
N ASN A 344 17.12 -9.83 -16.54
CA ASN A 344 17.72 -9.53 -15.24
C ASN A 344 16.89 -8.51 -14.43
N ALA A 345 15.56 -8.63 -14.49
CA ALA A 345 14.64 -7.72 -13.82
C ALA A 345 14.28 -8.20 -12.42
N THR A 346 14.23 -7.29 -11.44
CA THR A 346 13.64 -7.57 -10.14
C THR A 346 12.12 -7.49 -10.23
N ILE A 347 11.42 -8.48 -9.67
CA ILE A 347 9.95 -8.51 -9.64
C ILE A 347 9.44 -7.84 -8.38
N ILE A 348 8.57 -6.83 -8.54
CA ILE A 348 7.88 -6.14 -7.45
C ILE A 348 6.40 -6.52 -7.48
N GLY A 349 5.93 -7.18 -6.43
CA GLY A 349 4.53 -7.48 -6.18
C GLY A 349 3.91 -6.50 -5.18
N PHE A 350 2.88 -5.75 -5.56
CA PHE A 350 2.14 -4.87 -4.66
C PHE A 350 0.75 -5.46 -4.36
N ASN A 351 0.49 -5.79 -3.09
CA ASN A 351 -0.72 -6.52 -2.65
C ASN A 351 -0.97 -7.85 -3.38
N VAL A 352 0.06 -8.41 -4.02
CA VAL A 352 0.03 -9.71 -4.68
C VAL A 352 1.11 -10.60 -4.12
N ARG A 353 0.79 -11.88 -3.94
CA ARG A 353 1.73 -12.90 -3.48
C ARG A 353 1.90 -13.96 -4.56
N PRO A 354 3.13 -14.41 -4.84
CA PRO A 354 3.36 -15.53 -5.75
C PRO A 354 2.81 -16.82 -5.12
N ASP A 355 2.37 -17.76 -5.95
CA ASP A 355 2.06 -19.10 -5.48
C ASP A 355 3.33 -19.91 -5.20
N ARG A 356 3.17 -21.15 -4.71
CA ARG A 356 4.31 -22.02 -4.37
C ARG A 356 5.17 -22.36 -5.59
N LYS A 357 4.55 -22.65 -6.73
CA LYS A 357 5.28 -23.05 -7.95
C LYS A 357 6.10 -21.90 -8.50
N VAL A 358 5.53 -20.69 -8.47
CA VAL A 358 6.21 -19.47 -8.90
C VAL A 358 7.41 -19.14 -8.00
N ARG A 359 7.31 -19.37 -6.68
CA ARG A 359 8.47 -19.22 -5.77
C ARG A 359 9.58 -20.23 -6.09
N GLU A 360 9.23 -21.50 -6.25
CA GLU A 360 10.18 -22.56 -6.61
C GLU A 360 10.88 -22.26 -7.96
N ALA A 361 10.14 -21.75 -8.94
CA ALA A 361 10.70 -21.32 -10.23
C ALA A 361 11.63 -20.10 -10.10
N ALA A 362 11.27 -19.13 -9.25
CA ALA A 362 12.10 -17.94 -9.02
C ALA A 362 13.43 -18.28 -8.33
N GLU A 363 13.41 -19.20 -7.36
CA GLU A 363 14.62 -19.72 -6.72
C GLU A 363 15.52 -20.46 -7.72
N ALA A 364 14.94 -21.29 -8.59
CA ALA A 364 15.68 -22.04 -9.60
C ALA A 364 16.35 -21.13 -10.66
N GLU A 365 15.67 -20.05 -11.04
CA GLU A 365 16.16 -19.08 -12.04
C GLU A 365 16.93 -17.90 -11.41
N HIS A 366 17.15 -17.91 -10.10
CA HIS A 366 17.78 -16.83 -9.33
C HIS A 366 17.16 -15.43 -9.58
N VAL A 367 15.83 -15.39 -9.68
CA VAL A 367 15.03 -14.18 -9.88
C VAL A 367 14.55 -13.65 -8.53
N GLU A 368 14.86 -12.38 -8.26
CA GLU A 368 14.45 -11.72 -7.03
C GLU A 368 12.96 -11.30 -7.09
N ILE A 369 12.19 -11.68 -6.07
CA ILE A 369 10.80 -11.25 -5.89
C ILE A 369 10.67 -10.50 -4.56
N ARG A 370 10.23 -9.24 -4.62
CA ARG A 370 9.88 -8.44 -3.44
C ARG A 370 8.39 -8.14 -3.41
N THR A 371 7.73 -8.45 -2.30
CA THR A 371 6.30 -8.19 -2.12
C THR A 371 6.06 -7.12 -1.06
N TYR A 372 5.14 -6.21 -1.35
CA TYR A 372 4.81 -5.06 -0.51
C TYR A 372 3.30 -4.93 -0.33
N GLU A 373 2.91 -4.48 0.85
CA GLU A 373 1.50 -4.15 1.17
C GLU A 373 1.32 -2.65 1.46
N VAL A 374 2.43 -1.91 1.59
CA VAL A 374 2.43 -0.47 1.89
C VAL A 374 3.39 0.22 0.92
N ILE A 375 2.87 1.19 0.15
CA ILE A 375 3.64 1.83 -0.92
C ILE A 375 4.86 2.61 -0.41
N TYR A 376 4.80 3.17 0.80
CA TYR A 376 5.94 3.84 1.41
C TYR A 376 7.14 2.92 1.63
N LYS A 377 6.88 1.70 2.15
CA LYS A 377 7.93 0.72 2.39
C LYS A 377 8.58 0.29 1.07
N LEU A 378 7.77 0.12 0.02
CA LEU A 378 8.27 -0.14 -1.33
C LEU A 378 9.21 0.97 -1.79
N ILE A 379 8.75 2.23 -1.75
CA ILE A 379 9.54 3.38 -2.20
C ILE A 379 10.84 3.49 -1.40
N GLU A 380 10.76 3.36 -0.07
CA GLU A 380 11.92 3.44 0.83
C GLU A 380 12.94 2.34 0.57
N ASP A 381 12.50 1.09 0.43
CA ASP A 381 13.41 -0.04 0.19
C ASP A 381 14.11 0.07 -1.17
N ILE A 382 13.38 0.49 -2.21
CA ILE A 382 13.97 0.71 -3.53
C ILE A 382 14.92 1.92 -3.52
N GLU A 383 14.56 3.01 -2.84
CA GLU A 383 15.44 4.17 -2.69
C GLU A 383 16.73 3.81 -1.94
N LYS A 384 16.65 2.99 -0.89
CA LYS A 384 17.83 2.48 -0.17
C LYS A 384 18.72 1.62 -1.06
N ALA A 385 18.13 0.76 -1.88
CA ALA A 385 18.87 -0.06 -2.82
C ALA A 385 19.59 0.80 -3.88
N MET A 386 18.91 1.81 -4.43
CA MET A 386 19.51 2.78 -5.36
C MET A 386 20.64 3.61 -4.71
N LYS A 387 20.55 3.88 -3.41
CA LYS A 387 21.60 4.59 -2.63
C LYS A 387 22.72 3.67 -2.12
N GLY A 388 22.64 2.35 -2.31
CA GLY A 388 23.60 1.39 -1.77
C GLY A 388 23.60 1.23 -0.25
N LEU A 389 22.50 1.60 0.42
CA LEU A 389 22.36 1.54 1.88
C LEU A 389 21.61 0.28 2.34
N LEU A 390 21.78 -0.85 1.62
CA LEU A 390 21.28 -2.14 2.11
C LEU A 390 22.14 -2.52 3.33
N ALA A 391 21.50 -2.65 4.50
CA ALA A 391 22.18 -3.16 5.68
C ALA A 391 22.84 -4.52 5.37
N PRO A 392 24.05 -4.79 5.88
CA PRO A 392 24.68 -6.09 5.69
C PRO A 392 23.78 -7.19 6.24
N GLU A 393 23.71 -8.32 5.53
CA GLU A 393 23.14 -9.52 6.12
C GLU A 393 24.17 -10.10 7.08
N PHE A 394 23.76 -10.28 8.34
CA PHE A 394 24.60 -10.86 9.37
C PHE A 394 24.12 -12.29 9.62
N GLU A 395 25.03 -13.25 9.46
CA GLU A 395 24.79 -14.63 9.90
C GLU A 395 25.09 -14.76 11.39
N GLU A 396 24.18 -15.36 12.15
CA GLU A 396 24.43 -15.73 13.54
C GLU A 396 25.29 -17.01 13.58
N VAL A 397 26.57 -16.87 13.91
CA VAL A 397 27.48 -18.01 14.09
C VAL A 397 27.56 -18.33 15.57
N VAL A 398 27.16 -19.56 15.94
CA VAL A 398 27.27 -20.04 17.32
C VAL A 398 28.74 -20.19 17.69
N THR A 399 29.16 -19.52 18.76
CA THR A 399 30.55 -19.51 19.24
C THR A 399 30.81 -20.47 20.38
N GLY A 400 29.78 -20.83 21.16
CA GLY A 400 29.90 -21.79 22.24
C GLY A 400 28.58 -22.07 22.96
N GLU A 401 28.56 -23.18 23.70
CA GLU A 401 27.40 -23.63 24.48
C GLU A 401 27.85 -23.98 25.90
N ALA A 402 27.15 -23.47 26.91
CA ALA A 402 27.41 -23.75 28.31
C ALA A 402 26.13 -24.19 29.04
N GLU A 403 26.21 -25.29 29.76
CA GLU A 403 25.10 -25.83 30.54
C GLU A 403 25.17 -25.35 31.98
N VAL A 404 24.04 -24.87 32.52
CA VAL A 404 23.91 -24.45 33.91
C VAL A 404 23.84 -25.67 34.82
N ARG A 405 24.85 -25.84 35.68
CA ARG A 405 24.93 -26.94 36.66
C ARG A 405 24.58 -26.53 38.07
N GLU A 406 24.97 -25.34 38.49
CA GLU A 406 24.71 -24.85 39.84
C GLU A 406 24.36 -23.36 39.83
N LEU A 407 23.70 -22.89 40.88
CA LEU A 407 23.27 -21.50 41.01
C LEU A 407 23.89 -20.87 42.24
N PHE A 408 24.54 -19.73 42.05
CA PHE A 408 25.16 -18.94 43.11
C PHE A 408 24.51 -17.55 43.17
N ARG A 409 24.60 -16.90 44.31
CA ARG A 409 24.22 -15.49 44.47
C ARG A 409 25.43 -14.67 44.90
N ALA A 410 25.75 -13.65 44.11
CA ALA A 410 26.85 -12.73 44.39
C ALA A 410 26.32 -11.33 44.78
N PRO A 411 26.80 -10.71 45.88
CA PRO A 411 26.24 -9.46 46.42
C PRO A 411 26.21 -8.24 45.48
N LYS A 412 27.02 -8.21 44.41
CA LYS A 412 27.12 -7.09 43.46
C LYS A 412 26.61 -7.39 42.04
N VAL A 413 26.36 -8.66 41.73
CA VAL A 413 26.12 -9.14 40.34
C VAL A 413 24.78 -9.89 40.24
N GLY A 414 24.17 -10.27 41.37
CA GLY A 414 22.90 -11.01 41.40
C GLY A 414 23.12 -12.51 41.27
N ALA A 415 22.21 -13.19 40.57
CA ALA A 415 22.30 -14.61 40.27
C ALA A 415 23.45 -14.89 39.29
N VAL A 416 24.26 -15.90 39.62
CA VAL A 416 25.39 -16.36 38.83
C VAL A 416 25.19 -17.85 38.56
N ALA A 417 25.16 -18.22 37.28
CA ALA A 417 25.12 -19.61 36.85
C ALA A 417 26.53 -20.20 36.91
N GLY A 418 26.72 -21.25 37.71
CA GLY A 418 27.85 -22.16 37.58
C GLY A 418 27.61 -23.06 36.39
N CYS A 419 28.36 -22.85 35.31
CA CYS A 419 28.19 -23.53 34.03
C CYS A 419 29.37 -24.42 33.68
N PHE A 420 29.10 -25.43 32.86
CA PHE A 420 30.12 -26.24 32.19
C PHE A 420 30.04 -25.99 30.69
N VAL A 421 31.15 -25.57 30.06
CA VAL A 421 31.18 -25.31 28.62
C VAL A 421 31.20 -26.64 27.87
N ARG A 422 30.11 -26.94 27.15
CA ARG A 422 29.89 -28.17 26.39
C ARG A 422 30.56 -28.14 25.03
N SER A 423 30.61 -26.97 24.39
CA SER A 423 31.22 -26.80 23.07
C SER A 423 31.71 -25.37 22.87
N GLY A 424 32.75 -25.21 22.05
CA GLY A 424 33.22 -23.91 21.60
C GLY A 424 33.91 -23.06 22.69
N VAL A 425 33.80 -21.74 22.57
CA VAL A 425 34.43 -20.76 23.46
C VAL A 425 33.42 -19.71 23.89
N VAL A 426 33.25 -19.57 25.20
CA VAL A 426 32.39 -18.57 25.83
C VAL A 426 33.24 -17.37 26.20
N SER A 427 32.94 -16.22 25.62
CA SER A 427 33.67 -14.97 25.86
C SER A 427 32.84 -13.95 26.62
N ARG A 428 33.50 -13.14 27.46
CA ARG A 428 32.83 -12.08 28.22
C ARG A 428 32.29 -11.02 27.25
N GLY A 429 31.02 -10.65 27.39
CA GLY A 429 30.35 -9.67 26.53
C GLY A 429 29.73 -10.26 25.25
N SER A 430 29.89 -11.56 24.98
CA SER A 430 29.22 -12.21 23.85
C SER A 430 27.70 -12.17 24.00
N LYS A 431 27.00 -12.11 22.86
CA LYS A 431 25.54 -12.22 22.80
C LYS A 431 25.14 -13.65 23.14
N VAL A 432 24.03 -13.80 23.86
CA VAL A 432 23.54 -15.10 24.31
C VAL A 432 22.08 -15.33 23.94
N ARG A 433 21.77 -16.59 23.64
CA ARG A 433 20.44 -17.17 23.72
C ARG A 433 20.39 -18.05 24.96
N PHE A 434 19.40 -17.86 25.80
CA PHE A 434 19.17 -18.68 26.97
C PHE A 434 18.01 -19.63 26.68
N LEU A 435 18.27 -20.92 26.75
CA LEU A 435 17.36 -21.98 26.34
C LEU A 435 16.95 -22.84 27.54
N ARG A 436 15.66 -23.20 27.58
CA ARG A 436 15.09 -24.16 28.51
C ARG A 436 14.28 -25.16 27.71
N ASP A 437 14.58 -26.45 27.85
CA ASP A 437 13.96 -27.55 27.09
C ASP A 437 13.97 -27.32 25.56
N GLY A 438 15.04 -26.70 25.04
CA GLY A 438 15.22 -26.40 23.61
C GLY A 438 14.50 -25.14 23.10
N VAL A 439 13.80 -24.40 23.96
CA VAL A 439 13.11 -23.15 23.61
C VAL A 439 13.90 -21.95 24.11
N ILE A 440 14.08 -20.94 23.26
CA ILE A 440 14.70 -19.66 23.65
C ILE A 440 13.73 -18.91 24.55
N ILE A 441 14.08 -18.78 25.83
CA ILE A 441 13.27 -18.04 26.81
C ILE A 441 13.79 -16.63 27.06
N TRP A 442 15.05 -16.35 26.68
CA TRP A 442 15.64 -15.01 26.81
C TRP A 442 16.82 -14.79 25.86
N LYS A 443 17.07 -13.53 25.48
CA LYS A 443 18.25 -13.09 24.71
C LYS A 443 18.89 -11.88 25.38
N GLY A 444 20.22 -11.82 25.37
CA GLY A 444 20.97 -10.66 25.84
C GLY A 444 22.47 -10.88 25.74
N ALA A 445 23.23 -10.54 26.77
CA ALA A 445 24.69 -10.67 26.77
C ALA A 445 25.26 -11.17 28.10
N ILE A 446 26.48 -11.70 28.06
CA ILE A 446 27.25 -12.07 29.26
C ILE A 446 27.78 -10.81 29.92
N ASN A 447 27.32 -10.54 31.13
CA ASN A 447 27.76 -9.42 31.95
C ASN A 447 29.12 -9.71 32.61
N THR A 448 29.25 -10.87 33.29
CA THR A 448 30.52 -11.30 33.88
C THR A 448 30.82 -12.76 33.59
N LEU A 449 32.10 -13.07 33.44
CA LEU A 449 32.62 -14.42 33.19
C LEU A 449 33.80 -14.65 34.14
N ARG A 450 33.67 -15.67 34.99
CA ARG A 450 34.66 -16.00 36.02
C ARG A 450 35.06 -17.45 35.95
N ARG A 451 36.31 -17.73 36.27
CA ARG A 451 36.78 -19.09 36.55
C ARG A 451 37.28 -19.12 37.99
N PHE A 452 36.64 -19.94 38.81
CA PHE A 452 36.83 -19.92 40.27
C PHE A 452 36.59 -18.52 40.86
N LYS A 453 37.65 -17.80 41.23
CA LYS A 453 37.58 -16.46 41.83
C LYS A 453 38.04 -15.35 40.88
N ASP A 454 38.59 -15.70 39.73
CA ASP A 454 39.23 -14.75 38.82
C ASP A 454 38.31 -14.40 37.64
N ASP A 455 38.25 -13.11 37.30
CA ASP A 455 37.57 -12.62 36.09
C ASP A 455 38.41 -12.99 34.86
N VAL A 456 37.81 -13.70 33.91
CA VAL A 456 38.49 -14.21 32.71
C VAL A 456 37.83 -13.66 31.44
N LYS A 457 38.60 -13.57 30.36
CA LYS A 457 38.11 -13.07 29.07
C LYS A 457 37.33 -14.14 28.29
N GLU A 458 37.84 -15.36 28.30
CA GLU A 458 37.27 -16.49 27.58
C GLU A 458 37.37 -17.77 28.42
N VAL A 459 36.43 -18.69 28.23
CA VAL A 459 36.47 -20.05 28.77
C VAL A 459 36.16 -21.02 27.64
N ARG A 460 37.01 -22.03 27.48
CA ARG A 460 36.91 -23.02 26.42
C ARG A 460 36.15 -24.26 26.87
N GLU A 461 35.70 -25.03 25.90
CA GLU A 461 35.11 -26.36 26.08
C GLU A 461 35.86 -27.22 27.10
N GLY A 462 35.09 -27.93 27.93
CA GLY A 462 35.60 -28.85 28.94
C GLY A 462 35.95 -28.20 30.28
N PHE A 463 35.81 -26.87 30.40
CA PHE A 463 36.06 -26.15 31.65
C PHE A 463 34.78 -25.60 32.28
N GLU A 464 34.82 -25.47 33.62
CA GLU A 464 33.77 -24.84 34.42
C GLU A 464 34.00 -23.33 34.54
N CYS A 465 32.90 -22.58 34.55
CA CYS A 465 32.89 -21.14 34.70
C CYS A 465 31.64 -20.62 35.41
N GLY A 466 31.74 -19.47 36.06
CA GLY A 466 30.61 -18.69 36.52
C GLY A 466 30.22 -17.64 35.48
N ILE A 467 28.96 -17.66 35.04
CA ILE A 467 28.38 -16.73 34.08
C ILE A 467 27.29 -15.91 34.77
N SER A 468 27.30 -14.60 34.56
CA SER A 468 26.17 -13.72 34.86
C SER A 468 25.66 -13.05 33.60
N LEU A 469 24.34 -12.95 33.46
CA LEU A 469 23.66 -12.37 32.30
C LEU A 469 23.16 -10.96 32.63
N THR A 470 23.13 -10.09 31.62
CA THR A 470 22.58 -8.73 31.76
C THR A 470 21.08 -8.79 32.01
N ASP A 471 20.58 -8.20 33.09
CA ASP A 471 19.13 -8.04 33.39
C ASP A 471 18.29 -9.33 33.38
N PHE A 472 18.91 -10.50 33.57
CA PHE A 472 18.22 -11.79 33.68
C PHE A 472 18.62 -12.55 34.95
N GLN A 473 17.62 -13.01 35.71
CA GLN A 473 17.82 -13.59 37.06
C GLN A 473 17.09 -14.94 37.24
N ASP A 474 16.21 -15.38 36.33
CA ASP A 474 15.50 -16.67 36.40
C ASP A 474 16.33 -17.83 35.81
N LEU A 475 17.44 -18.14 36.48
CA LEU A 475 18.34 -19.23 36.11
C LEU A 475 17.90 -20.53 36.77
N LYS A 476 17.85 -21.64 36.03
CA LYS A 476 17.61 -22.99 36.56
C LYS A 476 18.71 -23.95 36.14
N GLN A 477 18.93 -24.97 36.96
CA GLN A 477 19.82 -26.07 36.63
C GLN A 477 19.27 -26.85 35.43
N GLY A 478 20.14 -27.18 34.47
CA GLY A 478 19.79 -27.82 33.21
C GLY A 478 19.47 -26.87 32.06
N ASP A 479 19.40 -25.55 32.31
CA ASP A 479 19.28 -24.56 31.25
C ASP A 479 20.57 -24.45 30.42
N ILE A 480 20.45 -24.03 29.16
CA ILE A 480 21.56 -23.90 28.22
C ILE A 480 21.78 -22.43 27.87
N ILE A 481 23.04 -21.99 27.94
CA ILE A 481 23.50 -20.67 27.50
C ILE A 481 24.29 -20.86 26.20
N GLU A 482 23.71 -20.43 25.09
CA GLU A 482 24.36 -20.48 23.79
C GLU A 482 24.88 -19.08 23.43
N THR A 483 26.18 -18.95 23.22
CA THR A 483 26.80 -17.71 22.73
C THR A 483 26.87 -17.70 21.21
N TYR A 484 26.66 -16.52 20.62
CA TYR A 484 26.78 -16.35 19.18
C TYR A 484 27.37 -14.98 18.84
N ASP A 485 28.05 -14.91 17.71
CA ASP A 485 28.53 -13.67 17.10
C ASP A 485 27.80 -13.42 15.79
N LEU A 486 27.70 -12.14 15.42
CA LEU A 486 27.19 -11.73 14.13
C LEU A 486 28.36 -11.63 13.16
N ARG A 487 28.42 -12.52 12.18
CA ARG A 487 29.41 -12.43 11.10
C ARG A 487 28.76 -11.78 9.90
N GLU A 488 29.40 -10.74 9.38
CA GLU A 488 29.01 -10.15 8.11
C GLU A 488 29.24 -11.17 7.00
N ILE A 489 28.20 -11.44 6.21
CA ILE A 489 28.33 -12.29 5.03
C ILE A 489 29.03 -11.43 3.96
N GLU A 490 30.27 -11.79 3.61
CA GLU A 490 30.93 -11.22 2.43
C GLU A 490 30.12 -11.63 1.20
N ARG A 491 29.60 -10.64 0.47
CA ARG A 491 28.89 -10.85 -0.79
C ARG A 491 29.93 -11.20 -1.86
N GLU A 492 29.79 -12.36 -2.51
CA GLU A 492 30.57 -12.72 -3.71
C GLU A 492 30.20 -11.86 -4.92
#